data_AF-A0A1S2ZF66-F1
#
_entry.id   AF-A0A1S2ZF66-F1
#
_cell.length_a   1.000
_cell.length_b   1.000
_cell.length_c   1.000
_cell.angle_alpha   90.00
_cell.angle_beta   90.00
_cell.angle_gamma   90.00
#
_symmetry.space_group_name_H-M   'P 1'
#
loop_
_entity.id
_entity.type
_entity.pdbx_description
1 polymer ?
#
loop_
_entity_poly.entity_id
_entity_poly.type
_entity_poly.pdbx_seq_one_letter_code
_entity_poly.pdbx_strand_id
1 'polypeptide(L)'
;MQGLYQAAGWALLCLGVLSMVSGVMAFFPVFSYKLWFIGWNVWIACPLWNGALAVTGGVLLVLAHRKWTHRPLWEASLAFSALSTLGSPLHFAVALEAILLGPYCFYSLSGVAGTNYLGYAVAFPFPYTRYPTLCVDPPNYEAYHLALQVLDLFLSVATLCVSLAVLLGFAARLLRTGNVNRMMLLLEFFAGFRYP
;
A
#
# COMPACT_ATOMS: atom_id res chain seq x y z
N MET A 1 -1.45 -14.02 -24.59
CA MET A 1 -0.65 -12.85 -24.14
C MET A 1 -1.47 -11.56 -24.05
N GLN A 2 -2.36 -11.21 -25.01
CA GLN A 2 -3.13 -9.95 -24.97
C GLN A 2 -4.11 -9.87 -23.78
N GLY A 3 -4.96 -10.89 -23.58
CA GLY A 3 -5.93 -10.88 -22.47
C GLY A 3 -5.32 -10.87 -21.06
N LEU A 4 -4.06 -11.33 -20.90
CA LEU A 4 -3.40 -11.42 -19.60
C LEU A 4 -3.08 -10.03 -19.02
N TYR A 5 -2.56 -9.10 -19.83
CA TYR A 5 -2.24 -7.75 -19.35
C TYR A 5 -3.49 -6.92 -19.06
N GLN A 6 -4.56 -7.14 -19.83
CA GLN A 6 -5.84 -6.50 -19.56
C GLN A 6 -6.43 -7.01 -18.25
N ALA A 7 -6.45 -8.32 -18.03
CA ALA A 7 -6.90 -8.92 -16.77
C ALA A 7 -6.05 -8.46 -15.58
N ALA A 8 -4.72 -8.45 -15.72
CA ALA A 8 -3.81 -7.97 -14.68
C ALA A 8 -4.00 -6.48 -14.36
N GLY A 9 -4.24 -5.63 -15.38
CA GLY A 9 -4.51 -4.21 -15.19
C GLY A 9 -5.80 -3.96 -14.41
N TRP A 10 -6.87 -4.69 -14.73
CA TRP A 10 -8.12 -4.64 -13.97
C TRP A 10 -7.95 -5.18 -12.53
N ALA A 11 -7.21 -6.28 -12.36
CA ALA A 11 -6.93 -6.84 -11.05
C ALA A 11 -6.16 -5.84 -10.16
N LEU A 12 -5.09 -5.21 -10.68
CA LEU A 12 -4.34 -4.17 -9.96
C LEU A 12 -5.22 -2.98 -9.58
N LEU A 13 -6.12 -2.57 -10.48
CA LEU A 13 -7.05 -1.47 -10.23
C LEU A 13 -8.01 -1.81 -9.09
N CYS A 14 -8.66 -2.97 -9.14
CA CYS A 14 -9.59 -3.40 -8.08
C CYS A 14 -8.89 -3.58 -6.72
N LEU A 15 -7.73 -4.26 -6.71
CA LEU A 15 -6.95 -4.47 -5.49
C LEU A 15 -6.43 -3.15 -4.91
N GLY A 16 -5.96 -2.25 -5.76
CA GLY A 16 -5.48 -0.93 -5.36
C GLY A 16 -6.59 -0.07 -4.77
N VAL A 17 -7.79 -0.06 -5.38
CA VAL A 17 -8.96 0.66 -4.83
C VAL A 17 -9.35 0.09 -3.46
N LEU A 18 -9.42 -1.23 -3.32
CA LEU A 18 -9.72 -1.87 -2.03
C LEU A 18 -8.69 -1.51 -0.96
N SER A 19 -7.40 -1.49 -1.32
CA SER A 19 -6.30 -1.09 -0.44
C SER A 19 -6.42 0.38 0.00
N MET A 20 -6.82 1.28 -0.91
CA MET A 20 -7.05 2.69 -0.55
C MET A 20 -8.26 2.86 0.37
N VAL A 21 -9.37 2.17 0.11
CA VAL A 21 -10.55 2.23 0.97
C VAL A 21 -10.20 1.69 2.36
N SER A 22 -9.51 0.56 2.44
CA SER A 22 -9.05 -0.02 3.70
C SER A 22 -8.15 0.96 4.47
N GLY A 23 -7.16 1.56 3.81
CA GLY A 23 -6.27 2.55 4.42
C GLY A 23 -6.99 3.81 4.93
N VAL A 24 -8.01 4.30 4.21
CA VAL A 24 -8.83 5.43 4.67
C VAL A 24 -9.63 5.05 5.93
N MET A 25 -10.22 3.85 5.94
CA MET A 25 -10.98 3.31 7.06
C MET A 25 -10.09 3.04 8.28
N ALA A 26 -8.81 2.73 8.08
CA ALA A 26 -7.80 2.60 9.15
C ALA A 26 -7.35 3.97 9.70
N PHE A 27 -7.21 4.97 8.84
CA PHE A 27 -6.70 6.29 9.20
C PHE A 27 -7.74 7.17 9.90
N PHE A 28 -9.01 7.05 9.53
CA PHE A 28 -10.11 7.79 10.12
C PHE A 28 -11.13 6.83 10.77
N PRO A 29 -10.79 6.19 11.91
CA PRO A 29 -11.81 5.49 12.66
C PRO A 29 -12.90 6.50 13.04
N VAL A 30 -14.14 6.24 12.58
CA VAL A 30 -15.35 7.07 12.86
C VAL A 30 -15.39 8.43 12.13
N PHE A 31 -14.67 8.61 11.00
CA PHE A 31 -14.78 9.81 10.13
C PHE A 31 -14.56 11.18 10.82
N SER A 32 -13.80 11.22 11.92
CA SER A 32 -13.48 12.49 12.59
C SER A 32 -12.43 13.26 11.75
N TYR A 33 -12.89 14.22 10.96
CA TYR A 33 -12.06 14.95 10.00
C TYR A 33 -11.21 16.03 10.70
N LYS A 34 -9.91 15.76 10.92
CA LYS A 34 -8.92 16.74 11.41
C LYS A 34 -7.80 16.98 10.40
N LEU A 35 -8.00 17.98 9.54
CA LEU A 35 -7.13 18.34 8.40
C LEU A 35 -5.71 18.85 8.73
N TRP A 36 -5.43 19.22 9.99
CA TRP A 36 -4.20 19.95 10.33
C TRP A 36 -2.93 19.08 10.40
N PHE A 37 -3.03 17.74 10.33
CA PHE A 37 -1.92 16.85 10.76
C PHE A 37 -1.38 15.91 9.66
N ILE A 38 -1.15 16.48 8.48
CA ILE A 38 -0.60 15.82 7.27
C ILE A 38 0.87 15.30 7.46
N GLY A 39 1.52 15.59 8.58
CA GLY A 39 2.98 15.52 8.72
C GLY A 39 3.64 14.22 9.19
N TRP A 40 2.93 13.16 9.63
CA TRP A 40 3.58 12.09 10.43
C TRP A 40 3.38 10.62 10.01
N ASN A 41 2.65 10.28 8.93
CA ASN A 41 2.18 8.90 8.72
C ASN A 41 2.66 8.21 7.43
N VAL A 42 3.95 8.22 7.11
CA VAL A 42 4.48 7.46 5.96
C VAL A 42 4.25 5.94 6.12
N TRP A 43 4.28 5.44 7.37
CA TRP A 43 4.09 4.02 7.70
C TRP A 43 2.61 3.64 7.82
N ILE A 44 1.77 4.50 8.42
CA ILE A 44 0.32 4.23 8.56
C ILE A 44 -0.42 4.43 7.23
N ALA A 45 0.09 5.29 6.33
CA ALA A 45 -0.46 5.45 4.99
C ALA A 45 -0.01 4.36 4.00
N CYS A 46 0.64 3.28 4.47
CA CYS A 46 1.13 2.19 3.61
C CYS A 46 0.07 1.57 2.68
N PRO A 47 -1.13 1.22 3.17
CA PRO A 47 -2.20 0.73 2.30
C PRO A 47 -2.65 1.79 1.28
N LEU A 48 -2.56 3.07 1.65
CA LEU A 48 -2.97 4.23 0.86
C LEU A 48 -2.01 4.51 -0.30
N TRP A 49 -0.70 4.62 -0.03
CA TRP A 49 0.28 4.90 -1.09
C TRP A 49 0.55 3.68 -1.95
N ASN A 50 0.61 2.46 -1.38
CA ASN A 50 0.77 1.25 -2.19
C ASN A 50 -0.49 0.98 -3.03
N GLY A 51 -1.67 1.21 -2.45
CA GLY A 51 -2.94 1.18 -3.20
C GLY A 51 -2.95 2.17 -4.36
N ALA A 52 -2.49 3.41 -4.14
CA ALA A 52 -2.38 4.41 -5.19
C ALA A 52 -1.41 3.98 -6.31
N LEU A 53 -0.25 3.41 -5.98
CA LEU A 53 0.70 2.86 -6.97
C LEU A 53 0.08 1.72 -7.79
N ALA A 54 -0.69 0.83 -7.15
CA ALA A 54 -1.40 -0.26 -7.83
C ALA A 54 -2.50 0.26 -8.76
N VAL A 55 -3.27 1.28 -8.35
CA VAL A 55 -4.29 1.92 -9.19
C VAL A 55 -3.66 2.60 -10.40
N THR A 56 -2.63 3.44 -10.20
CA THR A 56 -1.96 4.13 -11.31
C THR A 56 -1.31 3.13 -12.27
N GLY A 57 -0.62 2.12 -11.74
CA GLY A 57 -0.04 1.03 -12.52
C GLY A 57 -1.07 0.25 -13.32
N GLY A 58 -2.22 -0.08 -12.71
CA GLY A 58 -3.33 -0.78 -13.35
C GLY A 58 -4.00 0.03 -14.46
N VAL A 59 -4.29 1.31 -14.22
CA VAL A 59 -4.85 2.23 -15.22
C VAL A 59 -3.89 2.38 -16.41
N LEU A 60 -2.61 2.63 -16.14
CA LEU A 60 -1.59 2.74 -17.17
C LEU A 60 -1.46 1.45 -17.97
N LEU A 61 -1.55 0.28 -17.32
CA LEU A 61 -1.48 -1.01 -18.01
C LEU A 61 -2.68 -1.25 -18.93
N VAL A 62 -3.89 -0.92 -18.48
CA VAL A 62 -5.12 -1.00 -19.31
C VAL A 62 -5.04 -0.02 -20.48
N LEU A 63 -4.56 1.20 -20.26
CA LEU A 63 -4.37 2.21 -21.31
C LEU A 63 -3.28 1.81 -22.31
N ALA A 64 -2.15 1.28 -21.83
CA ALA A 64 -1.06 0.78 -22.66
C ALA A 64 -1.53 -0.39 -23.55
N HIS A 65 -2.42 -1.23 -23.02
CA HIS A 65 -3.04 -2.30 -23.80
C HIS A 65 -3.94 -1.76 -24.92
N ARG A 66 -4.77 -0.75 -24.65
CA ARG A 66 -5.63 -0.12 -25.67
C ARG A 66 -4.85 0.70 -26.70
N LYS A 67 -3.80 1.40 -26.27
CA LYS A 67 -2.96 2.27 -27.11
C LYS A 67 -1.58 1.63 -27.31
N TRP A 68 -1.56 0.52 -28.04
CA TRP A 68 -0.39 -0.36 -28.24
C TRP A 68 0.91 0.37 -28.65
N THR A 69 0.81 1.49 -29.37
CA THR A 69 1.94 2.20 -29.97
C THR A 69 2.66 3.18 -29.03
N HIS A 70 2.13 3.47 -27.84
CA HIS A 70 2.74 4.44 -26.92
C HIS A 70 3.72 3.78 -25.94
N ARG A 71 5.00 3.75 -26.34
CA ARG A 71 6.14 3.32 -25.52
C ARG A 71 6.18 3.91 -24.08
N PRO A 72 5.93 5.22 -23.85
CA PRO A 72 6.02 5.77 -22.49
C PRO A 72 4.95 5.22 -21.54
N LEU A 73 3.78 4.77 -22.04
CA LEU A 73 2.75 4.17 -21.19
C LEU A 73 3.19 2.81 -20.64
N TRP A 74 3.89 2.03 -21.45
CA TRP A 74 4.44 0.74 -21.05
C TRP A 74 5.59 0.90 -20.05
N GLU A 75 6.48 1.87 -20.27
CA GLU A 75 7.59 2.16 -19.35
C GLU A 75 7.08 2.69 -18.00
N ALA A 76 6.08 3.58 -18.01
CA ALA A 76 5.44 4.06 -16.78
C ALA A 76 4.71 2.93 -16.05
N SER A 77 3.92 2.10 -16.74
CA SER A 77 3.24 0.95 -16.15
C SER A 77 4.24 -0.02 -15.49
N LEU A 78 5.37 -0.29 -16.15
CA LEU A 78 6.44 -1.12 -15.59
C LEU A 78 7.02 -0.51 -14.29
N ALA A 79 7.30 0.79 -14.29
CA ALA A 79 7.83 1.49 -13.12
C ALA A 79 6.86 1.45 -11.93
N PHE A 80 5.57 1.73 -12.17
CA PHE A 80 4.55 1.65 -11.12
C PHE A 80 4.34 0.22 -10.60
N SER A 81 4.36 -0.79 -11.48
CA SER A 81 4.33 -2.19 -11.05
C SER A 81 5.57 -2.60 -10.25
N ALA A 82 6.76 -2.09 -10.57
CA ALA A 82 7.98 -2.30 -9.80
C ALA A 82 7.88 -1.65 -8.41
N LEU A 83 7.45 -0.38 -8.35
CA LEU A 83 7.25 0.33 -7.09
C LEU A 83 6.19 -0.35 -6.21
N SER A 84 5.08 -0.81 -6.79
CA SER A 84 4.07 -1.58 -6.06
C SER A 84 4.61 -2.93 -5.56
N THR A 85 5.48 -3.60 -6.33
CA THR A 85 6.16 -4.83 -5.90
C THR A 85 7.09 -4.60 -4.71
N LEU A 86 7.80 -3.47 -4.67
CA LEU A 86 8.65 -3.08 -3.54
C LEU A 86 7.82 -2.61 -2.34
N GLY A 87 6.66 -2.00 -2.59
CA GLY A 87 5.77 -1.49 -1.57
C GLY A 87 4.92 -2.55 -0.89
N SER A 88 4.53 -3.61 -1.60
CA SER A 88 3.67 -4.66 -1.04
C SER A 88 4.30 -5.44 0.15
N PRO A 89 5.60 -5.76 0.19
CA PRO A 89 6.24 -6.32 1.37
C PRO A 89 6.21 -5.40 2.59
N LEU A 90 6.35 -4.08 2.37
CA LEU A 90 6.21 -3.09 3.45
C LEU A 90 4.77 -3.01 3.94
N HIS A 91 3.80 -3.03 3.01
CA HIS A 91 2.37 -3.09 3.33
C HIS A 91 2.04 -4.35 4.14
N PHE A 92 2.60 -5.49 3.76
CA PHE A 92 2.47 -6.76 4.49
C PHE A 92 3.07 -6.69 5.89
N ALA A 93 4.30 -6.19 6.03
CA ALA A 93 4.99 -6.10 7.31
C ALA A 93 4.23 -5.22 8.30
N VAL A 94 3.75 -4.05 7.85
CA VAL A 94 2.96 -3.14 8.68
C VAL A 94 1.64 -3.80 9.13
N ALA A 95 0.95 -4.50 8.23
CA ALA A 95 -0.28 -5.23 8.58
C ALA A 95 -0.01 -6.36 9.58
N LEU A 96 1.09 -7.10 9.40
CA LEU A 96 1.50 -8.18 10.31
C LEU A 96 1.89 -7.66 11.70
N GLU A 97 2.67 -6.58 11.76
CA GLU A 97 3.03 -5.92 13.02
C GLU A 97 1.78 -5.42 13.74
N ALA A 98 0.83 -4.81 13.01
CA ALA A 98 -0.43 -4.35 13.59
C ALA A 98 -1.29 -5.49 14.15
N ILE A 99 -1.24 -6.70 13.57
CA ILE A 99 -1.93 -7.89 14.09
C ILE A 99 -1.21 -8.44 15.33
N LEU A 100 0.12 -8.54 15.29
CA LEU A 100 0.93 -9.11 16.37
C LEU A 100 0.93 -8.24 17.63
N LEU A 101 0.95 -6.93 17.46
CA LEU A 101 0.79 -5.98 18.56
C LEU A 101 -0.64 -6.04 19.12
N GLY A 102 -1.63 -6.46 18.32
CA GLY A 102 -3.02 -6.51 18.73
C GLY A 102 -3.62 -5.13 18.98
N PRO A 103 -4.91 -5.06 19.32
CA PRO A 103 -5.58 -3.81 19.69
C PRO A 103 -5.10 -3.38 21.08
N TYR A 104 -3.91 -2.78 21.16
CA TYR A 104 -3.65 -1.88 22.27
C TYR A 104 -4.65 -0.75 22.18
N CYS A 105 -5.30 -0.38 23.30
CA CYS A 105 -6.23 0.74 23.35
C CYS A 105 -5.62 1.87 22.52
N PHE A 106 -6.27 2.24 21.42
CA PHE A 106 -5.65 3.02 20.34
C PHE A 106 -5.03 4.33 20.85
N TYR A 107 -5.55 4.81 21.98
CA TYR A 107 -5.15 5.98 22.75
C TYR A 107 -3.97 5.77 23.74
N SER A 108 -3.64 4.53 24.11
CA SER A 108 -2.58 4.14 25.07
C SER A 108 -1.24 3.86 24.40
N LEU A 109 -1.19 3.03 23.34
CA LEU A 109 0.09 2.72 22.64
C LEU A 109 0.71 3.95 21.99
N SER A 110 -0.14 4.82 21.46
CA SER A 110 0.20 6.07 20.82
C SER A 110 0.60 7.19 21.80
N GLY A 111 0.12 7.10 23.05
CA GLY A 111 0.60 7.86 24.20
C GLY A 111 1.95 7.33 24.73
N VAL A 112 2.16 6.01 24.72
CA VAL A 112 3.42 5.36 25.13
C VAL A 112 4.52 5.53 24.08
N ALA A 113 4.18 5.54 22.80
CA ALA A 113 5.12 5.76 21.69
C ALA A 113 5.56 7.23 21.53
N GLY A 114 5.16 8.14 22.43
CA GLY A 114 5.68 9.50 22.50
C GLY A 114 5.43 10.34 21.25
N THR A 115 4.35 10.03 20.52
CA THR A 115 4.01 10.74 19.29
C THR A 115 3.17 11.95 19.67
N ASN A 116 3.70 13.17 19.48
CA ASN A 116 3.00 14.44 19.78
C ASN A 116 1.58 14.54 19.16
N TYR A 117 1.31 13.70 18.16
CA TYR A 117 0.03 13.49 17.48
C TYR A 117 -1.09 12.95 18.40
N LEU A 118 -0.88 11.84 19.12
CA LEU A 118 -1.97 11.21 19.85
C LEU A 118 -2.11 11.68 21.29
N GLY A 119 -1.03 12.05 21.98
CA GLY A 119 -1.12 12.61 23.34
C GLY A 119 -2.07 13.83 23.44
N TYR A 120 -2.13 14.66 22.39
CA TYR A 120 -3.07 15.79 22.30
C TYR A 120 -4.50 15.35 21.94
N ALA A 121 -4.68 14.39 21.02
CA ALA A 121 -6.00 13.86 20.66
C ALA A 121 -6.66 13.07 21.81
N VAL A 122 -5.85 12.47 22.68
CA VAL A 122 -6.23 11.77 23.92
C VAL A 122 -6.52 12.76 25.07
N ALA A 123 -6.20 14.05 24.91
CA ALA A 123 -6.40 15.07 25.94
C ALA A 123 -7.69 15.90 25.72
N PHE A 124 -8.26 15.90 24.50
CA PHE A 124 -9.40 16.75 24.16
C PHE A 124 -10.35 16.10 23.13
N PRO A 125 -11.65 15.91 23.42
CA PRO A 125 -12.40 16.34 24.62
C PRO A 125 -12.45 15.30 25.75
N PHE A 126 -11.91 14.10 25.56
CA PHE A 126 -11.96 13.02 26.54
C PHE A 126 -10.56 12.78 27.13
N PRO A 127 -10.36 12.83 28.47
CA PRO A 127 -9.04 12.82 29.10
C PRO A 127 -8.55 11.39 29.38
N TYR A 128 -8.24 10.60 28.34
CA TYR A 128 -7.84 9.20 28.56
C TYR A 128 -6.45 9.04 29.20
N THR A 129 -5.61 10.08 29.19
CA THR A 129 -4.31 10.08 29.88
C THR A 129 -4.44 10.06 31.40
N ARG A 130 -5.60 10.47 31.94
CA ARG A 130 -5.84 10.56 33.38
C ARG A 130 -6.38 9.26 33.98
N TYR A 131 -6.88 8.36 33.15
CA TYR A 131 -7.55 7.14 33.58
C TYR A 131 -7.23 5.96 32.63
N PRO A 132 -6.05 5.33 32.77
CA PRO A 132 -5.67 4.19 31.92
C PRO A 132 -6.60 2.98 32.08
N THR A 133 -7.37 2.91 33.17
CA THR A 133 -8.37 1.87 33.47
C THR A 133 -9.77 2.17 32.89
N LEU A 134 -10.01 3.38 32.37
CA LEU A 134 -11.28 3.82 31.78
C LEU A 134 -11.22 3.90 30.24
N CYS A 135 -10.16 3.37 29.64
CA CYS A 135 -10.05 3.26 28.19
C CYS A 135 -11.02 2.15 27.73
N VAL A 136 -12.25 2.54 27.42
CA VAL A 136 -13.27 1.65 26.87
C VAL A 136 -13.32 1.91 25.37
N ASP A 137 -12.73 1.01 24.60
CA ASP A 137 -12.90 1.01 23.15
C ASP A 137 -14.39 0.79 22.80
N PRO A 138 -14.88 1.33 21.67
CA PRO A 138 -16.23 1.04 21.19
C PRO A 138 -16.47 -0.48 21.11
N PRO A 139 -17.71 -0.94 21.35
CA PRO A 139 -18.01 -2.36 21.23
C PRO A 139 -17.63 -2.87 19.83
N ASN A 140 -16.93 -4.00 19.78
CA ASN A 140 -16.41 -4.65 18.56
C ASN A 140 -15.27 -3.93 17.81
N TYR A 141 -14.63 -2.93 18.41
CA TYR A 141 -13.52 -2.21 17.77
C TYR A 141 -12.30 -3.11 17.50
N GLU A 142 -12.01 -4.04 18.42
CA GLU A 142 -10.98 -5.06 18.24
C GLU A 142 -11.23 -5.94 17.01
N ALA A 143 -12.47 -6.42 16.84
CA ALA A 143 -12.85 -7.24 15.69
C ALA A 143 -12.78 -6.44 14.38
N TYR A 144 -13.15 -5.15 14.40
CA TYR A 144 -13.04 -4.26 13.26
C TYR A 144 -11.57 -4.05 12.83
N HIS A 145 -10.68 -3.75 13.78
CA HIS A 145 -9.24 -3.63 13.50
C HIS A 145 -8.66 -4.94 13.01
N LEU A 146 -8.93 -6.06 13.68
CA LEU A 146 -8.41 -7.34 13.24
C LEU A 146 -8.87 -7.68 11.81
N ALA A 147 -10.14 -7.44 11.49
CA ALA A 147 -10.68 -7.67 10.15
C ALA A 147 -10.00 -6.80 9.09
N LEU A 148 -9.73 -5.53 9.39
CA LEU A 148 -9.12 -4.58 8.46
C LEU A 148 -7.64 -4.92 8.19
N GLN A 149 -6.88 -5.27 9.23
CA GLN A 149 -5.48 -5.66 9.08
C GLN A 149 -5.34 -7.01 8.36
N VAL A 150 -6.25 -7.96 8.61
CA VAL A 150 -6.30 -9.23 7.89
C VAL A 150 -6.63 -9.00 6.41
N LEU A 151 -7.56 -8.08 6.10
CA LEU A 151 -7.84 -7.68 4.73
C LEU A 151 -6.59 -7.08 4.05
N ASP A 152 -5.86 -6.19 4.74
CA ASP A 152 -4.63 -5.58 4.22
C ASP A 152 -3.50 -6.59 4.00
N LEU A 153 -3.39 -7.65 4.82
CA LEU A 153 -2.50 -8.79 4.54
C LEU A 153 -2.84 -9.46 3.21
N PHE A 154 -4.12 -9.77 2.98
CA PHE A 154 -4.52 -10.41 1.72
C PHE A 154 -4.35 -9.49 0.53
N LEU A 155 -4.68 -8.21 0.65
CA LEU A 155 -4.51 -7.22 -0.40
C LEU A 155 -3.03 -7.01 -0.73
N SER A 156 -2.14 -6.96 0.27
CA SER A 156 -0.70 -6.81 0.05
C SER A 156 -0.09 -8.02 -0.67
N VAL A 157 -0.47 -9.25 -0.30
CA VAL A 157 -0.04 -10.46 -1.01
C VAL A 157 -0.60 -10.52 -2.43
N ALA A 158 -1.90 -10.25 -2.61
CA ALA A 158 -2.54 -10.29 -3.93
C ALA A 158 -1.93 -9.25 -4.88
N THR A 159 -1.72 -8.01 -4.40
CA THR A 159 -1.07 -6.95 -5.19
C THR A 159 0.35 -7.35 -5.57
N LEU A 160 1.13 -7.92 -4.64
CA LEU A 160 2.48 -8.41 -4.90
C LEU A 160 2.50 -9.49 -6.00
N CYS A 161 1.59 -10.47 -5.92
CA CYS A 161 1.51 -11.54 -6.92
C CYS A 161 1.18 -11.00 -8.32
N VAL A 162 0.20 -10.10 -8.41
CA VAL A 162 -0.22 -9.54 -9.70
C VAL A 162 0.86 -8.62 -10.26
N SER A 163 1.49 -7.77 -9.43
CA SER A 163 2.56 -6.88 -9.85
C SER A 163 3.79 -7.67 -10.34
N LEU A 164 4.18 -8.73 -9.62
CA LEU A 164 5.25 -9.64 -10.06
C LEU A 164 4.91 -10.35 -11.37
N ALA A 165 3.68 -10.84 -11.53
CA ALA A 165 3.26 -11.49 -12.78
C ALA A 165 3.36 -10.54 -13.98
N VAL A 166 3.03 -9.26 -13.79
CA VAL A 166 3.21 -8.22 -14.81
C VAL A 166 4.68 -8.03 -15.15
N LEU A 167 5.56 -7.88 -14.15
CA LEU A 167 7.01 -7.74 -14.34
C LEU A 167 7.62 -8.95 -15.05
N LEU A 168 7.30 -10.16 -14.61
CA LEU A 168 7.77 -11.40 -15.23
C LEU A 168 7.27 -11.55 -16.66
N GLY A 169 6.01 -11.15 -16.93
CA GLY A 169 5.47 -11.11 -18.28
C GLY A 169 6.27 -10.18 -19.19
N PHE A 170 6.64 -8.99 -18.71
CA PHE A 170 7.51 -8.08 -19.46
C PHE A 170 8.91 -8.63 -19.67
N ALA A 171 9.52 -9.17 -18.62
CA ALA A 171 10.84 -9.81 -18.68
C ALA A 171 10.87 -10.92 -19.74
N ALA A 172 9.88 -11.81 -19.73
CA ALA A 172 9.76 -12.89 -20.71
C ALA A 172 9.60 -12.38 -22.14
N ARG A 173 8.81 -11.31 -22.35
CA ARG A 173 8.67 -10.67 -23.67
C ARG A 173 10.00 -10.08 -24.14
N LEU A 174 10.72 -9.38 -23.27
CA LEU A 174 12.00 -8.75 -23.59
C LEU A 174 13.07 -9.78 -23.95
N LEU A 175 13.19 -10.85 -23.16
CA LEU A 175 14.09 -11.98 -23.43
C LEU A 175 13.79 -12.62 -24.78
N ARG A 176 12.50 -12.82 -25.12
CA ARG A 176 12.10 -13.38 -26.41
C ARG A 176 12.42 -12.46 -27.60
N THR A 177 12.43 -11.15 -27.39
CA THR A 177 12.77 -10.16 -28.42
C THR A 177 14.27 -9.83 -28.54
N GLY A 178 15.12 -10.47 -27.72
CA GLY A 178 16.59 -10.31 -27.79
C GLY A 178 17.14 -8.95 -27.36
N ASN A 179 16.33 -8.08 -26.74
CA ASN A 179 16.69 -6.69 -26.38
C ASN A 179 17.10 -6.55 -24.89
N VAL A 180 17.92 -7.49 -24.41
CA VAL A 180 18.20 -7.71 -22.97
C VAL A 180 18.91 -6.52 -22.30
N ASN A 181 19.71 -5.75 -23.05
CA ASN A 181 20.48 -4.61 -22.51
C ASN A 181 19.62 -3.54 -21.82
N ARG A 182 18.36 -3.36 -22.22
CA ARG A 182 17.52 -2.26 -21.70
C ARG A 182 16.89 -2.56 -20.34
N MET A 183 16.69 -3.84 -20.00
CA MET A 183 16.10 -4.24 -18.72
C MET A 183 17.16 -4.29 -17.61
N MET A 184 18.38 -4.72 -17.94
CA MET A 184 19.52 -4.67 -17.03
C MET A 184 19.80 -3.22 -16.63
N LEU A 185 19.78 -2.27 -17.57
CA LEU A 185 19.97 -0.85 -17.30
C LEU A 185 18.85 -0.22 -16.44
N LEU A 186 17.59 -0.65 -16.60
CA LEU A 186 16.47 -0.20 -15.77
C LEU A 186 16.52 -0.79 -14.36
N LEU A 187 16.83 -2.09 -14.25
CA LEU A 187 17.04 -2.74 -12.95
C LEU A 187 18.29 -2.20 -12.24
N GLU A 188 19.38 -1.91 -12.95
CA GLU A 188 20.58 -1.26 -12.40
C GLU A 188 20.31 0.19 -11.98
N PHE A 189 19.48 0.92 -12.73
CA PHE A 189 19.03 2.26 -12.34
C PHE A 189 18.17 2.24 -11.07
N PHE A 190 17.33 1.21 -10.89
CA PHE A 190 16.53 1.04 -9.67
C PHE A 190 17.32 0.38 -8.52
N ALA A 191 18.34 -0.44 -8.80
CA ALA A 191 19.15 -1.16 -7.82
C ALA A 191 20.37 -0.37 -7.32
N GLY A 192 20.63 0.84 -7.84
CA GLY A 192 21.69 1.72 -7.36
C GLY A 192 23.11 1.14 -7.47
N PHE A 193 23.31 0.09 -8.27
CA PHE A 193 24.63 -0.49 -8.49
C PHE A 193 25.30 0.17 -9.70
N ARG A 194 25.96 1.29 -9.42
CA ARG A 194 27.00 1.85 -10.29
C ARG A 194 28.33 1.26 -9.84
N TYR A 195 28.84 0.24 -10.54
CA TYR A 195 30.26 -0.11 -10.46
C TYR A 195 31.04 0.63 -11.56
N PRO A 196 32.27 1.07 -11.25
CA PRO A 196 33.04 2.03 -12.07
C PRO A 196 33.48 1.50 -13.43
#